data_AF-A0A183EFK7-F1
#
_entry.id   AF-A0A183EFK7-F1
#
_cell.length_a   1.000
_cell.length_b   1.000
_cell.length_c   1.000
_cell.angle_alpha   90.00
_cell.angle_beta   90.00
_cell.angle_gamma   90.00
#
_symmetry.space_group_name_H-M   'P 1'
#
loop_
_entity.id
_entity.type
_entity.pdbx_description
1 polymer ?
#
loop_
_entity_poly.entity_id
_entity_poly.type
_entity_poly.pdbx_seq_one_letter_code
_entity_poly.pdbx_strand_id
1 'polypeptide(L)'
;VQGFKHYVDQYAKHNVDSQGEPHKVVYESVNNRWEVALTISDKGFQQVSFANSIATTKGGRHVDYVVDQITSKLIDVIKKKIGKTGGINVKPFQIKNHMWVFVNALIENPTFDSQTKETMTLQSKSFGSKCELSDKFVQAALKCGIVEAIMAWVRFKQQETLDKKCSSKKTSKLKGDSAKSLAVSGLGVVGRDKYGVFPLRGKMLNVREGNHKQYEKDEEMKTLRYGKVMVMADQVSFFSK
;
A
#
# COMPACT_ATOMS: atom_id res chain seq x y z
N VAL A 1 -33.45 3.48 20.66
CA VAL A 1 -32.34 2.50 20.60
C VAL A 1 -31.28 3.07 19.68
N GLN A 2 -30.04 3.28 20.16
CA GLN A 2 -28.94 3.74 19.31
C GLN A 2 -28.59 2.59 18.34
N GLY A 3 -28.75 2.80 17.03
CA GLY A 3 -28.59 1.76 16.00
C GLY A 3 -27.12 1.38 15.73
N PHE A 4 -26.89 0.36 14.89
CA PHE A 4 -25.56 -0.16 14.59
C PHE A 4 -24.58 0.90 14.08
N LYS A 5 -25.06 1.88 13.30
CA LYS A 5 -24.26 3.02 12.86
C LYS A 5 -23.59 3.76 14.03
N HIS A 6 -24.33 4.02 15.11
CA HIS A 6 -23.80 4.72 16.27
C HIS A 6 -22.72 3.90 16.99
N TYR A 7 -22.91 2.58 17.06
CA TYR A 7 -21.90 1.66 17.59
C TYR A 7 -20.60 1.73 16.78
N VAL A 8 -20.68 1.70 15.45
CA VAL A 8 -19.52 1.83 14.57
C VAL A 8 -18.82 3.18 14.79
N ASP A 9 -19.58 4.27 14.85
CA ASP A 9 -19.01 5.61 15.08
C ASP A 9 -18.26 5.66 16.42
N GLN A 10 -18.79 5.06 17.49
CA GLN A 10 -18.08 5.00 18.78
C GLN A 10 -16.80 4.16 18.71
N TYR A 11 -16.83 3.01 18.03
CA TYR A 11 -15.69 2.11 17.95
C TYR A 11 -14.56 2.66 17.07
N ALA A 12 -14.93 3.36 15.99
CA ALA A 12 -13.99 3.96 15.04
C ALA A 12 -13.41 5.31 15.50
N LYS A 13 -13.93 5.94 16.57
CA LYS A 13 -13.41 7.23 17.09
C LYS A 13 -11.92 7.24 17.38
N HIS A 14 -11.37 6.11 17.81
CA HIS A 14 -9.95 5.99 18.14
C HIS A 14 -9.06 5.71 16.91
N ASN A 15 -9.68 5.52 15.75
CA ASN A 15 -8.99 5.31 14.49
C ASN A 15 -8.73 6.66 13.83
N VAL A 16 -7.65 7.31 14.24
CA VAL A 16 -7.23 8.62 13.75
C VAL A 16 -6.13 8.50 12.70
N ASP A 17 -6.12 9.41 11.75
CA ASP A 17 -5.08 9.53 10.75
C ASP A 17 -3.79 10.15 11.33
N SER A 18 -2.78 10.32 10.48
CA SER A 18 -1.50 10.93 10.86
C SER A 18 -1.60 12.41 11.29
N GLN A 19 -2.75 13.06 11.10
CA GLN A 19 -3.02 14.44 11.54
C GLN A 19 -3.94 14.50 12.77
N GLY A 20 -4.36 13.35 13.31
CA GLY A 20 -5.23 13.26 14.47
C GLY A 20 -6.73 13.36 14.14
N GLU A 21 -7.09 13.40 12.86
CA GLU A 21 -8.49 13.43 12.44
C GLU A 21 -9.05 12.00 12.34
N PRO A 22 -10.30 11.75 12.77
CA PRO A 22 -10.89 10.42 12.71
C PRO A 22 -11.08 9.98 11.25
N HIS A 23 -10.67 8.75 10.95
CA HIS A 23 -10.88 8.18 9.62
C HIS A 23 -12.37 8.16 9.26
N LYS A 24 -12.65 8.53 8.01
CA LYS A 24 -14.02 8.57 7.50
C LYS A 24 -14.62 7.16 7.46
N VAL A 25 -15.64 6.94 8.29
CA VAL A 25 -16.46 5.72 8.26
C VAL A 25 -17.50 5.83 7.14
N VAL A 26 -17.54 4.81 6.29
CA VAL A 26 -18.58 4.62 5.27
C VAL A 26 -19.55 3.58 5.80
N TYR A 27 -20.82 3.93 5.99
CA TYR A 27 -21.86 3.02 6.49
C TYR A 27 -22.99 2.88 5.47
N GLU A 28 -23.52 1.67 5.34
CA GLU A 28 -24.71 1.36 4.56
C GLU A 28 -25.57 0.30 5.26
N SER A 29 -26.87 0.59 5.38
CA SER A 29 -27.88 -0.44 5.66
C SER A 29 -28.32 -1.00 4.31
N VAL A 30 -27.82 -2.20 3.99
CA VAL A 30 -28.03 -2.85 2.68
C VAL A 30 -29.47 -3.33 2.57
N ASN A 31 -29.97 -3.96 3.63
CA ASN A 31 -31.37 -4.37 3.77
C ASN A 31 -31.68 -4.65 5.26
N ASN A 32 -32.89 -5.14 5.55
CA ASN A 32 -33.34 -5.43 6.91
C ASN A 32 -32.49 -6.48 7.66
N ARG A 33 -31.65 -7.25 6.95
CA ARG A 33 -30.80 -8.29 7.52
C ARG A 33 -29.31 -7.95 7.47
N TRP A 34 -28.89 -6.91 6.76
CA TRP A 34 -27.48 -6.61 6.54
C TRP A 34 -27.19 -5.13 6.72
N GLU A 35 -26.27 -4.84 7.63
CA GLU A 35 -25.67 -3.52 7.80
C GLU A 35 -24.15 -3.66 7.73
N VAL A 36 -23.51 -2.81 6.95
CA VAL A 36 -22.07 -2.87 6.68
C VAL A 36 -21.47 -1.49 6.90
N ALA A 37 -20.30 -1.45 7.53
CA ALA A 37 -19.46 -0.26 7.53
C ALA A 37 -18.00 -0.58 7.17
N LEU A 38 -17.31 0.41 6.64
CA LEU A 38 -15.92 0.33 6.20
C LEU A 38 -15.16 1.57 6.65
N THR A 39 -13.95 1.36 7.17
CA THR A 39 -12.96 2.40 7.43
C THR A 39 -11.55 1.90 7.07
N ILE A 40 -10.60 2.82 6.99
CA ILE A 40 -9.18 2.49 6.80
C ILE A 40 -8.63 1.81 8.06
N SER A 41 -7.68 0.89 7.90
CA SER A 41 -6.88 0.35 8.99
C SER A 41 -5.38 0.53 8.73
N ASP A 42 -4.66 1.03 9.73
CA ASP A 42 -3.19 1.13 9.69
C ASP A 42 -2.47 -0.08 10.31
N LYS A 43 -3.19 -0.92 11.06
CA LYS A 43 -2.63 -2.03 11.85
C LYS A 43 -2.81 -3.41 11.21
N GLY A 44 -3.14 -3.46 9.92
CA GLY A 44 -3.53 -4.70 9.24
C GLY A 44 -5.05 -4.88 9.18
N PHE A 45 -5.52 -6.02 8.65
CA PHE A 45 -6.95 -6.27 8.52
C PHE A 45 -7.61 -6.35 9.90
N GLN A 46 -8.63 -5.52 10.10
CA GLN A 46 -9.45 -5.54 11.31
C GLN A 46 -10.91 -5.79 10.95
N GLN A 47 -11.63 -6.49 11.80
CA GLN A 47 -13.04 -6.76 11.58
C GLN A 47 -13.79 -6.79 12.90
N VAL A 48 -15.03 -6.30 12.87
CA VAL A 48 -15.98 -6.45 13.98
C VAL A 48 -17.28 -6.92 13.36
N SER A 49 -17.73 -8.12 13.73
CA SER A 49 -18.92 -8.68 13.12
C SER A 49 -19.85 -9.35 14.10
N PHE A 50 -21.12 -9.31 13.74
CA PHE A 50 -22.22 -9.89 14.49
C PHE A 50 -23.08 -10.73 13.55
N ALA A 51 -23.33 -11.98 13.94
CA ALA A 51 -24.29 -12.86 13.28
C ALA A 51 -25.42 -13.16 14.28
N ASN A 52 -26.63 -12.68 14.00
CA ASN A 52 -27.79 -12.81 14.91
C ASN A 52 -27.50 -12.30 16.33
N SER A 53 -26.85 -11.14 16.45
CA SER A 53 -26.40 -10.54 17.72
C SER A 53 -25.31 -11.33 18.47
N ILE A 54 -24.71 -12.35 17.86
CA ILE A 54 -23.56 -13.07 18.40
C ILE A 54 -22.29 -12.44 17.82
N ALA A 55 -21.37 -12.02 18.68
CA ALA A 55 -20.11 -11.43 18.28
C ALA A 55 -19.15 -12.49 17.70
N THR A 56 -18.94 -12.46 16.39
CA THR A 56 -17.99 -13.33 15.69
C THR A 56 -16.62 -12.67 15.67
N THR A 57 -15.89 -12.77 16.77
CA THR A 57 -14.61 -12.10 17.01
C THR A 57 -13.51 -12.49 16.02
N LYS A 58 -13.55 -13.72 15.51
CA LYS A 58 -12.64 -14.21 14.45
C LYS A 58 -13.22 -14.05 13.04
N GLY A 59 -14.47 -13.58 12.93
CA GLY A 59 -15.15 -13.32 11.67
C GLY A 59 -15.80 -14.59 11.10
N GLY A 60 -15.50 -14.90 9.85
CA GLY A 60 -16.06 -16.06 9.16
C GLY A 60 -16.63 -15.72 7.79
N ARG A 61 -17.47 -16.62 7.29
CA ARG A 61 -17.96 -16.60 5.90
C ARG A 61 -18.80 -15.37 5.54
N HIS A 62 -19.54 -14.79 6.48
CA HIS A 62 -20.31 -13.56 6.28
C HIS A 62 -19.39 -12.35 6.09
N VAL A 63 -18.31 -12.28 6.87
CA VAL A 63 -17.30 -11.22 6.73
C VAL A 63 -16.55 -11.36 5.42
N ASP A 64 -16.06 -12.56 5.10
CA ASP A 64 -15.36 -12.81 3.84
C ASP A 64 -16.25 -12.50 2.63
N TYR A 65 -17.54 -12.86 2.68
CA TYR A 65 -18.50 -12.54 1.63
C TYR A 65 -18.64 -11.03 1.35
N VAL A 66 -18.59 -10.18 2.38
CA VAL A 66 -18.62 -8.71 2.22
C VAL A 66 -17.27 -8.18 1.77
N VAL A 67 -16.18 -8.64 2.41
CA VAL A 67 -14.81 -8.20 2.12
C VAL A 67 -14.40 -8.54 0.70
N ASP A 68 -14.75 -9.72 0.19
CA ASP A 68 -14.40 -10.16 -1.15
C ASP A 68 -15.10 -9.31 -2.22
N GLN A 69 -16.36 -8.91 -2.00
CA GLN A 69 -17.08 -7.99 -2.88
C GLN A 69 -16.39 -6.61 -2.95
N ILE A 70 -16.01 -6.05 -1.79
CA ILE A 70 -15.32 -4.75 -1.74
C ILE A 70 -13.93 -4.86 -2.38
N THR A 71 -13.18 -5.91 -2.04
CA THR A 71 -11.82 -6.14 -2.55
C THR A 71 -11.81 -6.31 -4.07
N SER A 72 -12.80 -7.02 -4.63
CA SER A 72 -12.95 -7.18 -6.08
C SER A 72 -13.24 -5.85 -6.79
N LYS A 73 -14.07 -4.98 -6.20
CA LYS A 73 -14.30 -3.64 -6.78
C LYS A 73 -13.07 -2.72 -6.63
N LEU A 74 -12.34 -2.81 -5.52
CA LEU A 74 -11.13 -2.02 -5.28
C LEU A 74 -9.95 -2.44 -6.16
N ILE A 75 -9.74 -3.75 -6.37
CA ILE A 75 -8.60 -4.25 -7.15
C ILE A 75 -8.64 -3.74 -8.58
N ASP A 76 -9.83 -3.64 -9.19
CA ASP A 76 -10.00 -3.14 -10.55
C ASP A 76 -9.63 -1.65 -10.66
N VAL A 77 -10.00 -0.84 -9.67
CA VAL A 77 -9.63 0.59 -9.62
C VAL A 77 -8.14 0.75 -9.35
N ILE A 78 -7.58 -0.04 -8.43
CA ILE A 78 -6.16 0.00 -8.07
C ILE A 78 -5.30 -0.43 -9.25
N LYS A 79 -5.64 -1.51 -9.96
CA LYS A 79 -4.93 -1.93 -11.18
C LYS A 79 -4.90 -0.83 -12.24
N LYS A 80 -6.02 -0.11 -12.44
CA LYS A 80 -6.08 1.05 -13.36
C LYS A 80 -5.17 2.21 -12.91
N LYS A 81 -5.06 2.50 -11.61
CA LYS A 81 -4.15 3.53 -11.08
C LYS A 81 -2.67 3.09 -11.13
N ILE A 82 -2.37 1.82 -10.84
CA ILE A 82 -1.00 1.28 -10.81
C ILE A 82 -0.42 1.06 -12.21
N GLY A 83 -1.24 0.73 -13.21
CA GLY A 83 -0.79 0.56 -14.61
C GLY A 83 -0.04 1.78 -15.19
N LYS A 84 -0.15 2.94 -14.55
CA LYS A 84 0.59 4.17 -14.89
C LYS A 84 1.90 4.36 -14.12
N THR A 85 2.18 3.58 -13.07
CA THR A 85 3.21 3.92 -12.06
C THR A 85 4.07 2.76 -11.53
N GLY A 86 3.91 1.49 -11.95
CA GLY A 86 4.95 0.48 -11.71
C GLY A 86 4.49 -0.98 -11.54
N GLY A 87 5.36 -1.90 -11.96
CA GLY A 87 5.10 -3.34 -12.10
C GLY A 87 4.99 -4.19 -10.82
N ILE A 88 4.40 -3.67 -9.73
CA ILE A 88 4.00 -4.51 -8.60
C ILE A 88 2.57 -5.00 -8.79
N ASN A 89 2.40 -6.32 -8.84
CA ASN A 89 1.08 -6.95 -8.86
C ASN A 89 0.51 -6.99 -7.43
N VAL A 90 -0.54 -6.19 -7.18
CA VAL A 90 -1.22 -6.14 -5.88
C VAL A 90 -2.18 -7.32 -5.75
N LYS A 91 -1.99 -8.14 -4.72
CA LYS A 91 -2.85 -9.30 -4.42
C LYS A 91 -4.04 -8.89 -3.54
N PRO A 92 -5.19 -9.59 -3.61
CA PRO A 92 -6.38 -9.29 -2.79
C PRO A 92 -6.10 -9.19 -1.29
N PHE A 93 -5.25 -10.09 -0.76
CA PHE A 93 -4.85 -10.07 0.65
C PHE A 93 -4.15 -8.77 1.07
N GLN A 94 -3.40 -8.14 0.17
CA GLN A 94 -2.72 -6.87 0.46
C GLN A 94 -3.74 -5.74 0.61
N ILE A 95 -4.82 -5.74 -0.19
CA ILE A 95 -5.92 -4.78 -0.08
C ILE A 95 -6.68 -4.99 1.23
N LYS A 96 -7.01 -6.27 1.53
CA LYS A 96 -7.69 -6.66 2.77
C LYS A 96 -6.97 -6.13 4.01
N ASN A 97 -5.64 -6.15 4.03
CA ASN A 97 -4.85 -5.66 5.17
C ASN A 97 -4.98 -4.15 5.46
N HIS A 98 -5.50 -3.34 4.55
CA HIS A 98 -5.70 -1.90 4.79
C HIS A 98 -7.15 -1.56 5.12
N MET A 99 -7.98 -2.58 5.39
CA MET A 99 -9.40 -2.42 5.63
C MET A 99 -9.74 -2.75 7.07
N TRP A 100 -10.68 -1.97 7.61
CA TRP A 100 -11.41 -2.30 8.81
C TRP A 100 -12.90 -2.37 8.48
N VAL A 101 -13.48 -3.56 8.63
CA VAL A 101 -14.86 -3.84 8.23
C VAL A 101 -15.74 -4.12 9.44
N PHE A 102 -16.93 -3.56 9.42
CA PHE A 102 -17.99 -3.83 10.39
C PHE A 102 -19.15 -4.51 9.67
N VAL A 103 -19.63 -5.64 10.20
CA VAL A 103 -20.74 -6.40 9.58
C VAL A 103 -21.74 -6.78 10.65
N ASN A 104 -22.98 -6.33 10.52
CA ASN A 104 -24.11 -6.85 11.29
C ASN A 104 -25.03 -7.61 10.35
N ALA A 105 -25.23 -8.90 10.60
CA ALA A 105 -25.98 -9.79 9.72
C ALA A 105 -27.00 -10.62 10.48
N LEU A 106 -28.19 -10.78 9.88
CA LEU A 106 -29.21 -11.73 10.30
C LEU A 106 -29.21 -12.95 9.38
N ILE A 107 -28.60 -14.03 9.82
CA ILE A 107 -28.35 -15.26 9.08
C ILE A 107 -29.37 -16.32 9.48
N GLU A 108 -29.94 -17.00 8.49
CA GLU A 108 -30.84 -18.12 8.73
C GLU A 108 -30.05 -19.38 9.10
N ASN A 109 -30.38 -19.99 10.24
CA ASN A 109 -29.73 -21.20 10.75
C ASN A 109 -28.18 -21.15 10.72
N PRO A 110 -27.53 -20.15 11.37
CA PRO A 110 -26.09 -19.99 11.30
C PRO A 110 -25.36 -21.18 11.95
N THR A 111 -24.29 -21.62 11.29
CA THR A 111 -23.35 -22.60 11.84
C THR A 111 -22.06 -21.92 12.27
N PHE A 112 -21.46 -22.43 13.34
CA PHE A 112 -20.24 -21.89 13.91
C PHE A 112 -19.17 -22.99 14.02
N ASP A 113 -17.93 -22.58 14.28
CA ASP A 113 -16.80 -23.47 14.50
C ASP A 113 -16.93 -24.28 15.79
N SER A 114 -17.41 -23.65 16.86
CA SER A 114 -17.50 -24.24 18.19
C SER A 114 -18.58 -23.56 19.04
N GLN A 115 -18.72 -24.01 20.28
CA GLN A 115 -19.67 -23.47 21.25
C GLN A 115 -19.42 -21.99 21.59
N THR A 116 -18.17 -21.51 21.50
CA THR A 116 -17.85 -20.10 21.73
C THR A 116 -18.31 -19.20 20.59
N LYS A 117 -18.66 -19.77 19.43
CA LYS A 117 -19.23 -19.10 18.26
C LYS A 117 -18.41 -17.91 17.76
N GLU A 118 -17.09 -18.03 17.82
CA GLU A 118 -16.16 -16.97 17.41
C GLU A 118 -16.07 -16.83 15.89
N THR A 119 -16.30 -17.92 15.14
CA THR A 119 -16.22 -17.95 13.67
C THR A 119 -17.50 -18.53 13.06
N MET A 120 -18.14 -17.80 12.15
CA MET A 120 -19.28 -18.33 11.39
C MET A 120 -18.81 -19.12 10.16
N THR A 121 -19.31 -20.35 10.01
CA THR A 121 -18.83 -21.32 9.01
C THR A 121 -19.80 -21.55 7.85
N LEU A 122 -21.06 -21.10 7.98
CA LEU A 122 -22.11 -21.32 6.99
C LEU A 122 -21.73 -20.75 5.62
N GLN A 123 -22.04 -21.45 4.53
CA GLN A 123 -21.75 -20.97 3.18
C GLN A 123 -22.73 -19.90 2.74
N SER A 124 -22.26 -18.95 1.90
CA SER A 124 -23.05 -17.79 1.47
C SER A 124 -24.35 -18.13 0.74
N LYS A 125 -24.42 -19.30 0.09
CA LYS A 125 -25.63 -19.81 -0.56
C LYS A 125 -26.77 -20.09 0.43
N SER A 126 -26.45 -20.36 1.69
CA SER A 126 -27.39 -20.78 2.72
C SER A 126 -27.69 -19.68 3.74
N PHE A 127 -27.27 -18.43 3.50
CA PHE A 127 -27.54 -17.32 4.43
C PHE A 127 -29.01 -16.93 4.55
N GLY A 128 -29.88 -17.42 3.64
CA GLY A 128 -31.28 -17.02 3.55
C GLY A 128 -31.50 -15.58 3.10
N SER A 129 -30.42 -14.86 2.74
CA SER A 129 -30.44 -13.48 2.25
C SER A 129 -29.14 -13.14 1.51
N LYS A 130 -29.15 -12.08 0.70
CA LYS A 130 -27.98 -11.57 -0.03
C LYS A 130 -27.58 -10.19 0.50
N CYS A 131 -26.29 -9.89 0.43
CA CYS A 131 -25.72 -8.58 0.75
C CYS A 131 -25.14 -7.98 -0.53
N GLU A 132 -25.95 -7.23 -1.26
CA GLU A 132 -25.54 -6.55 -2.49
C GLU A 132 -25.21 -5.09 -2.18
N LEU A 133 -23.91 -4.76 -2.16
CA LEU A 133 -23.44 -3.41 -1.83
C LEU A 133 -23.77 -2.42 -2.95
N SER A 134 -24.38 -1.28 -2.61
CA SER A 134 -24.79 -0.30 -3.60
C SER A 134 -23.60 0.42 -4.24
N ASP A 135 -23.81 0.98 -5.43
CA ASP A 135 -22.78 1.79 -6.08
C ASP A 135 -22.43 3.05 -5.25
N LYS A 136 -23.39 3.58 -4.48
CA LYS A 136 -23.13 4.72 -3.58
C LYS A 136 -22.11 4.36 -2.50
N PHE A 137 -22.25 3.18 -1.90
CA PHE A 137 -21.30 2.68 -0.90
C PHE A 137 -19.91 2.47 -1.50
N VAL A 138 -19.83 1.86 -2.69
CA VAL A 138 -18.55 1.65 -3.37
C VAL A 138 -17.86 2.97 -3.72
N GLN A 139 -18.61 3.96 -4.22
CA GLN A 139 -18.07 5.28 -4.50
C GLN A 139 -17.61 6.00 -3.23
N ALA A 140 -18.31 5.83 -2.12
CA ALA A 140 -17.89 6.36 -0.83
C ALA A 140 -16.63 5.65 -0.30
N ALA A 141 -16.52 4.33 -0.46
CA ALA A 141 -15.34 3.55 -0.13
C ALA A 141 -14.11 3.96 -0.96
N LEU A 142 -14.28 4.33 -2.23
CA LEU A 142 -13.19 4.88 -3.05
C LEU A 142 -12.73 6.26 -2.58
N LYS A 143 -13.63 7.04 -1.95
CA LYS A 143 -13.36 8.39 -1.45
C LYS A 143 -12.95 8.45 0.02
N CYS A 144 -12.94 7.32 0.74
CA CYS A 144 -12.56 7.30 2.16
C CYS A 144 -11.04 7.29 2.39
N GLY A 145 -10.23 7.21 1.32
CA GLY A 145 -8.77 7.27 1.38
C GLY A 145 -8.06 5.90 1.34
N ILE A 146 -8.82 4.79 1.29
CA ILE A 146 -8.24 3.43 1.22
C ILE A 146 -7.34 3.25 -0.01
N VAL A 147 -7.74 3.82 -1.16
CA VAL A 147 -6.97 3.68 -2.40
C VAL A 147 -5.63 4.40 -2.29
N GLU A 148 -5.63 5.59 -1.70
CA GLU A 148 -4.45 6.41 -1.46
C GLU A 148 -3.49 5.72 -0.48
N ALA A 149 -4.02 5.15 0.62
CA ALA A 149 -3.24 4.37 1.58
C ALA A 149 -2.57 3.15 0.92
N ILE A 150 -3.30 2.40 0.09
CA ILE A 150 -2.75 1.25 -0.63
C ILE A 150 -1.69 1.70 -1.65
N MET A 151 -1.91 2.80 -2.38
CA MET A 151 -0.91 3.33 -3.31
C MET A 151 0.37 3.77 -2.59
N ALA A 152 0.26 4.42 -1.42
CA ALA A 152 1.41 4.78 -0.59
C ALA A 152 2.18 3.52 -0.14
N TRP A 153 1.47 2.49 0.30
CA TRP A 153 2.06 1.21 0.67
C TRP A 153 2.75 0.51 -0.51
N VAL A 154 2.16 0.53 -1.71
CA VAL A 154 2.78 -0.03 -2.93
C VAL A 154 4.07 0.70 -3.26
N ARG A 155 4.09 2.04 -3.19
CA ARG A 155 5.31 2.84 -3.41
C ARG A 155 6.39 2.52 -2.38
N PHE A 156 6.01 2.40 -1.11
CA PHE A 156 6.92 2.00 -0.04
C PHE A 156 7.53 0.62 -0.30
N LYS A 157 6.71 -0.35 -0.72
CA LYS A 157 7.19 -1.69 -1.10
C LYS A 157 8.09 -1.69 -2.33
N GLN A 158 7.81 -0.84 -3.32
CA GLN A 158 8.68 -0.65 -4.47
C GLN A 158 10.05 -0.15 -4.02
N GLN A 159 10.09 0.88 -3.18
CA GLN A 159 11.32 1.43 -2.65
C GLN A 159 12.10 0.40 -1.84
N GLU A 160 11.46 -0.33 -0.93
CA GLU A 160 12.09 -1.41 -0.15
C GLU A 160 12.68 -2.51 -1.05
N THR A 161 11.96 -2.87 -2.12
CA THR A 161 12.44 -3.90 -3.08
C THR A 161 13.60 -3.37 -3.92
N LEU A 162 13.58 -2.10 -4.30
CA LEU A 162 14.69 -1.43 -4.99
C LEU A 162 15.93 -1.37 -4.08
N ASP A 163 15.77 -0.99 -2.82
CA ASP A 163 16.85 -0.93 -1.83
C ASP A 163 17.47 -2.32 -1.59
N LYS A 164 16.65 -3.36 -1.48
CA LYS A 164 17.13 -4.76 -1.37
C LYS A 164 17.81 -5.25 -2.65
N LYS A 165 17.35 -4.82 -3.83
CA LYS A 165 18.04 -5.10 -5.10
C LYS A 165 19.35 -4.33 -5.22
N CYS A 166 19.45 -3.15 -4.60
CA CYS A 166 20.70 -2.41 -4.45
C CYS A 166 21.66 -3.09 -3.48
N SER A 167 21.18 -3.84 -2.48
CA SER A 167 22.03 -4.58 -1.53
C SER A 167 22.46 -5.98 -2.00
N SER A 168 21.67 -6.66 -2.83
CA SER A 168 21.89 -8.08 -3.18
C SER A 168 22.71 -8.31 -4.43
N LYS A 169 23.05 -7.25 -5.17
CA LYS A 169 24.02 -7.33 -6.26
C LYS A 169 25.38 -6.87 -5.73
N LYS A 170 26.21 -7.83 -5.32
CA LYS A 170 27.67 -7.76 -5.52
C LYS A 170 27.90 -7.60 -7.03
N THR A 171 27.60 -6.42 -7.57
CA THR A 171 28.10 -6.02 -8.88
C THR A 171 29.41 -5.33 -8.58
N SER A 172 30.47 -6.10 -8.78
CA SER A 172 31.83 -5.66 -8.98
C SER A 172 31.88 -4.42 -9.88
N LYS A 173 31.79 -3.24 -9.27
CA LYS A 173 32.42 -1.99 -9.70
C LYS A 173 32.45 -1.09 -8.47
N LEU A 174 33.30 -1.49 -7.54
CA LEU A 174 33.71 -0.80 -6.31
C LEU A 174 34.22 0.64 -6.50
N LYS A 175 34.09 1.25 -7.68
CA LYS A 175 34.53 2.63 -7.95
C LYS A 175 33.50 3.70 -7.55
N GLY A 176 32.21 3.35 -7.47
CA GLY A 176 31.14 4.32 -7.20
C GLY A 176 30.87 4.54 -5.71
N ASP A 177 30.80 3.45 -4.93
CA ASP A 177 30.40 3.52 -3.51
C ASP A 177 31.53 3.95 -2.58
N SER A 178 32.80 3.70 -2.93
CA SER A 178 33.99 4.19 -2.21
C SER A 178 34.09 5.71 -2.28
N ALA A 179 34.01 6.26 -3.49
CA ALA A 179 34.03 7.70 -3.72
C ALA A 179 32.81 8.37 -3.08
N LYS A 180 31.63 7.75 -3.16
CA LYS A 180 30.42 8.28 -2.53
C LYS A 180 30.58 8.41 -1.00
N SER A 181 31.08 7.39 -0.31
CA SER A 181 31.22 7.43 1.15
C SER A 181 32.22 8.51 1.58
N LEU A 182 33.33 8.65 0.87
CA LEU A 182 34.32 9.69 1.11
C LEU A 182 33.74 11.10 0.89
N ALA A 183 33.03 11.31 -0.21
CA ALA A 183 32.42 12.61 -0.52
C ALA A 183 31.32 12.99 0.48
N VAL A 184 30.50 12.03 0.91
CA VAL A 184 29.47 12.25 1.94
C VAL A 184 30.08 12.58 3.31
N SER A 185 31.22 11.99 3.65
CA SER A 185 31.98 12.37 4.85
C SER A 185 32.49 13.82 4.74
N GLY A 186 33.04 14.20 3.58
CA GLY A 186 33.49 15.56 3.31
C GLY A 186 32.39 16.63 3.42
N LEU A 187 31.14 16.29 3.08
CA LEU A 187 29.99 17.19 3.28
C LEU A 187 29.75 17.57 4.74
N GLY A 188 30.17 16.73 5.70
CA GLY A 188 30.13 17.07 7.13
C GLY A 188 31.06 18.23 7.49
N VAL A 189 32.09 18.48 6.67
CA VAL A 189 33.08 19.54 6.87
C VAL A 189 32.77 20.78 6.04
N VAL A 190 32.38 20.63 4.77
CA VAL A 190 32.16 21.75 3.84
C VAL A 190 30.72 22.30 3.83
N GLY A 191 29.80 21.62 4.53
CA GLY A 191 28.39 22.00 4.61
C GLY A 191 27.56 21.50 3.42
N ARG A 192 26.28 21.19 3.69
CA ARG A 192 25.33 20.60 2.72
C ARG A 192 24.57 21.63 1.90
N ASP A 193 24.65 22.91 2.24
CA ASP A 193 23.86 23.97 1.60
C ASP A 193 24.38 24.34 0.20
N LYS A 194 25.68 24.10 -0.05
CA LYS A 194 26.36 24.49 -1.30
C LYS A 194 26.86 23.31 -2.14
N TYR A 195 26.93 22.12 -1.55
CA TYR A 195 27.56 20.94 -2.16
C TYR A 195 26.64 19.72 -2.07
N GLY A 196 26.49 19.01 -3.19
CA GLY A 196 25.76 17.75 -3.29
C GLY A 196 26.62 16.66 -3.91
N VAL A 197 26.32 15.40 -3.60
CA VAL A 197 27.05 14.24 -4.13
C VAL A 197 26.10 13.38 -4.95
N PHE A 198 26.41 13.22 -6.24
CA PHE A 198 25.67 12.33 -7.13
C PHE A 198 26.56 11.16 -7.56
N PRO A 199 26.28 9.93 -7.08
CA PRO A 199 27.08 8.77 -7.44
C PRO A 199 26.73 8.27 -8.84
N LEU A 200 27.71 8.18 -9.71
CA LEU A 200 27.55 7.61 -11.05
C LEU A 200 27.77 6.10 -10.99
N ARG A 201 26.90 5.35 -11.66
CA ARG A 201 26.99 3.89 -11.72
C ARG A 201 27.65 3.44 -13.02
N GLY A 202 28.80 2.78 -12.89
CA GLY A 202 29.48 2.17 -14.04
C GLY A 202 30.29 3.16 -14.88
N LYS A 203 30.60 2.78 -16.12
CA LYS A 203 31.27 3.69 -17.07
C LYS A 203 30.19 4.53 -17.74
N MET A 204 30.39 5.84 -17.82
CA MET A 204 29.52 6.69 -18.62
C MET A 204 29.45 6.18 -20.05
N LEU A 205 28.27 6.27 -20.66
CA LEU A 205 28.07 5.96 -22.07
C LEU A 205 28.84 6.98 -22.92
N ASN A 206 29.63 6.49 -23.89
CA ASN A 206 30.28 7.37 -24.86
C ASN A 206 29.25 7.93 -25.82
N VAL A 207 28.99 9.24 -25.72
CA VAL A 207 27.95 9.92 -26.51
C VAL A 207 28.30 9.91 -28.01
N ARG A 208 29.58 9.79 -28.39
CA ARG A 208 29.98 9.77 -29.81
C ARG A 208 29.65 8.46 -30.54
N GLU A 209 29.39 7.38 -29.80
CA GLU A 209 29.19 6.02 -30.35
C GLU A 209 27.75 5.50 -30.15
N GLY A 210 26.87 6.27 -29.51
CA GLY A 210 25.50 5.87 -29.17
C GLY A 210 24.43 6.32 -30.18
N ASN A 211 23.25 5.69 -30.12
CA ASN A 211 22.09 6.07 -30.95
C ASN A 211 21.15 7.01 -30.18
N HIS A 212 20.54 8.00 -30.84
CA HIS A 212 19.79 9.10 -30.21
C HIS A 212 18.67 8.66 -29.26
N LYS A 213 18.08 7.48 -29.50
CA LYS A 213 17.01 6.88 -28.68
C LYS A 213 17.49 6.26 -27.36
N GLN A 214 18.79 5.99 -27.21
CA GLN A 214 19.34 5.43 -25.96
C GLN A 214 19.45 6.52 -24.87
N TYR A 215 19.72 7.77 -25.26
CA TYR A 215 19.92 8.87 -24.29
C TYR A 215 18.63 9.26 -23.56
N GLU A 216 17.47 9.12 -24.19
CA GLU A 216 16.19 9.49 -23.57
C GLU A 216 15.71 8.49 -22.52
N LYS A 217 16.19 7.24 -22.57
CA LYS A 217 15.83 6.19 -21.60
C LYS A 217 16.60 6.30 -20.28
N ASP A 218 17.70 7.05 -20.26
CA ASP A 218 18.54 7.18 -19.07
C ASP A 218 18.04 8.31 -18.17
N GLU A 219 17.14 7.95 -17.26
CA GLU A 219 16.52 8.84 -16.27
C GLU A 219 17.57 9.45 -15.31
N GLU A 220 18.74 8.81 -15.12
CA GLU A 220 19.77 9.29 -14.18
C GLU A 220 20.40 10.62 -14.61
N MET A 221 20.39 10.95 -15.91
CA MET A 221 21.01 12.17 -16.47
C MET A 221 20.08 13.40 -16.52
N LYS A 222 18.76 13.23 -16.33
CA LYS A 222 17.77 14.30 -16.54
C LYS A 222 17.52 15.20 -15.32
N THR A 223 18.15 14.91 -14.17
CA THR A 223 17.73 15.47 -12.87
C THR A 223 18.73 16.45 -12.23
N LEU A 224 19.85 16.78 -12.89
CA LEU A 224 20.91 17.59 -12.27
C LEU A 224 20.77 19.08 -12.63
N ARG A 225 20.48 19.94 -11.64
CA ARG A 225 20.55 21.41 -11.76
C ARG A 225 21.66 21.94 -10.85
N TYR A 226 22.88 22.12 -11.39
CA TYR A 226 24.03 22.61 -10.63
C TYR A 226 24.86 23.60 -11.46
N GLY A 227 25.36 24.66 -10.81
CA GLY A 227 26.17 25.69 -11.47
C GLY A 227 27.65 25.31 -11.70
N LYS A 228 28.18 24.35 -10.92
CA LYS A 228 29.54 23.81 -11.06
C LYS A 228 29.54 22.31 -10.80
N VAL A 229 30.31 21.56 -11.59
CA VAL A 229 30.44 20.10 -11.49
C VAL A 229 31.88 19.75 -11.16
N MET A 230 32.09 18.94 -10.12
CA MET A 230 33.38 18.39 -9.73
C MET A 230 33.33 16.87 -9.88
N VAL A 231 34.31 16.29 -10.59
CA VAL A 231 34.39 14.85 -10.82
C VAL A 231 35.39 14.25 -9.84
N MET A 232 34.94 13.29 -9.04
CA MET A 232 35.79 12.53 -8.13
C MET A 232 35.91 11.09 -8.64
N ALA A 233 37.14 10.63 -8.85
CA ALA A 233 37.44 9.28 -9.30
C ALA A 233 38.64 8.73 -8.52
N ASP A 234 38.65 7.42 -8.27
CA ASP A 234 39.79 6.76 -7.62
C ASP A 234 41.06 6.96 -8.46
N GLN A 235 42.15 7.36 -7.80
CA GLN A 235 43.48 7.39 -8.44
C GLN A 235 43.92 5.95 -8.69
N VAL A 236 43.77 5.49 -9.92
CA VAL A 236 44.37 4.25 -10.40
C VAL A 236 45.54 4.65 -11.29
N SER A 237 46.74 4.19 -10.94
CA SER A 237 47.93 4.35 -11.76
C SER A 237 47.70 3.70 -13.12
N PHE A 238 47.74 4.49 -14.19
CA PHE A 238 47.78 4.00 -15.56
C PHE A 238 49.18 3.43 -15.83
N PHE A 239 49.40 2.16 -15.46
CA PHE A 239 50.46 1.39 -16.10
C PHE A 239 49.91 0.81 -17.40
N SER A 240 50.32 1.43 -18.51
CA SER A 240 50.13 0.89 -19.86
C SER A 240 50.98 -0.37 -20.02
N LYS A 241 50.35 -1.45 -20.47
CA LYS A 241 50.96 -2.44 -21.36
C LYS A 241 49.99 -2.72 -22.48
#